data_AF-A0AAX4KPN6-F1
#
_entry.id   AF-A0AAX4KPN6-F1
#
_cell.length_a   1.000
_cell.length_b   1.000
_cell.length_c   1.000
_cell.angle_alpha   90.00
_cell.angle_beta   90.00
_cell.angle_gamma   90.00
#
_symmetry.space_group_name_H-M   'P 1'
#
loop_
_entity.id
_entity.type
_entity.pdbx_description
1 polymer ?
#
loop_
_entity_poly.entity_id
_entity_poly.type
_entity_poly.pdbx_seq_one_letter_code
_entity_poly.pdbx_strand_id
1 'polypeptide(L)'
;MYVCLCAEENIPDDSQACQGAAASSGFYVYTHSVTTPTGVARRQLKERLRQAQASRFQYCPSGLTGCIIGSDKEAFECVDTQADLEACGGCMQGLYGPTYRNSTATGVDCSALPNVALGGVTCTRGQCEVSACKYGYALVDNECVRML
;
A
#
# COMPACT_ATOMS: atom_id res chain seq x y z
N MET A 1 -34.54 12.76 25.12
CA MET A 1 -35.79 13.01 25.85
C MET A 1 -35.39 13.71 27.13
N TYR A 2 -35.87 14.94 27.34
CA TYR A 2 -35.54 15.74 28.52
C TYR A 2 -36.71 15.65 29.49
N VAL A 3 -36.46 15.32 30.75
CA VAL A 3 -37.48 15.29 31.82
C VAL A 3 -36.97 16.16 32.96
N CYS A 4 -37.75 17.17 33.36
CA CYS A 4 -37.46 17.99 34.53
C CYS A 4 -38.22 17.43 35.72
N LEU A 5 -37.52 17.20 36.83
CA LEU A 5 -38.07 16.64 38.06
C LEU A 5 -37.70 17.56 39.24
N CYS A 6 -38.64 17.77 40.16
CA CYS A 6 -38.45 18.48 41.42
C CYS A 6 -38.90 17.56 42.55
N ALA A 7 -38.08 17.41 43.60
CA ALA A 7 -38.42 16.65 44.80
C ALA A 7 -37.80 17.33 46.03
N GLU A 8 -38.44 17.22 47.20
CA GLU A 8 -37.88 17.71 48.47
C GLU A 8 -36.95 16.67 49.13
N GLU A 9 -37.13 15.38 48.81
CA GLU A 9 -36.22 14.28 49.19
C GLU A 9 -36.01 13.32 48.01
N ASN A 10 -34.80 12.74 47.87
CA ASN A 10 -34.50 11.73 46.84
C ASN A 10 -35.06 10.36 47.25
N ILE A 11 -36.37 10.15 47.05
CA ILE A 11 -36.99 8.83 47.20
C ILE A 11 -37.21 8.25 45.79
N PRO A 12 -36.76 7.01 45.48
CA PRO A 12 -36.63 6.54 44.09
C PRO A 12 -37.94 6.25 43.33
N ASP A 13 -39.11 6.45 43.93
CA ASP A 13 -40.31 5.70 43.51
C ASP A 13 -41.58 6.52 43.26
N ASP A 14 -41.58 7.86 43.32
CA ASP A 14 -42.76 8.61 42.88
C ASP A 14 -42.41 9.96 42.25
N SER A 15 -42.48 10.02 40.92
CA SER A 15 -42.32 11.27 40.18
C SER A 15 -43.62 12.07 40.23
N GLN A 16 -43.71 13.08 41.08
CA GLN A 16 -44.86 13.99 41.10
C GLN A 16 -44.54 15.32 40.42
N ALA A 17 -45.49 15.81 39.62
CA ALA A 17 -45.43 17.14 39.02
C ALA A 17 -45.85 18.18 40.07
N CYS A 18 -44.88 18.85 40.70
CA CYS A 18 -45.18 19.93 41.63
C CYS A 18 -45.77 21.14 40.88
N GLN A 19 -46.95 21.61 41.28
CA GLN A 19 -47.49 22.88 40.80
C GLN A 19 -46.67 24.03 41.41
N GLY A 20 -46.31 25.02 40.59
CA GLY A 20 -45.49 26.15 41.02
C GLY A 20 -46.10 26.86 42.24
N ALA A 21 -45.26 27.08 43.27
CA ALA A 21 -45.54 27.63 44.61
C ALA A 21 -45.71 26.63 45.77
N ALA A 22 -45.61 25.30 45.55
CA ALA A 22 -45.73 24.32 46.63
C ALA A 22 -44.45 24.07 47.45
N ALA A 23 -43.25 24.39 46.94
CA ALA A 23 -41.98 24.09 47.60
C ALA A 23 -41.12 25.35 47.77
N SER A 24 -40.52 25.52 48.96
CA SER A 24 -39.69 26.68 49.32
C SER A 24 -38.23 26.56 48.87
N SER A 25 -37.78 25.33 48.57
CA SER A 25 -36.50 25.05 47.94
C SER A 25 -36.59 23.72 47.17
N GLY A 26 -35.85 23.60 46.07
CA GLY A 26 -35.85 22.40 45.24
C GLY A 26 -34.57 22.33 44.43
N PHE A 27 -34.15 21.13 44.05
CA PHE A 27 -32.98 20.90 43.21
C PHE A 27 -33.40 20.40 41.83
N TYR A 28 -32.70 20.85 40.79
CA TYR A 28 -32.88 20.37 39.44
C TYR A 28 -31.97 19.18 39.18
N VAL A 29 -32.54 18.00 38.89
CA VAL A 29 -31.77 16.84 38.46
C VAL A 29 -31.79 16.77 36.94
N TYR A 30 -30.62 16.95 36.33
CA TYR A 30 -30.43 16.73 34.90
C TYR A 30 -29.75 15.38 34.68
N THR A 31 -30.48 14.41 34.15
CA THR A 31 -29.88 13.15 33.66
C THR A 31 -29.64 13.27 32.16
N HIS A 32 -28.43 12.92 31.71
CA HIS A 32 -28.13 12.76 30.30
C HIS A 32 -27.84 11.28 30.05
N SER A 33 -28.41 10.73 28.98
CA SER A 33 -28.01 9.41 28.51
C SER A 33 -26.58 9.51 28.00
N VAL A 34 -25.64 8.91 28.72
CA VAL A 34 -24.25 8.80 28.26
C VAL A 34 -24.24 7.86 27.06
N THR A 35 -24.28 8.41 25.84
CA THR A 35 -23.93 7.65 24.63
C THR A 35 -22.45 7.30 24.74
N THR A 36 -22.15 6.06 25.10
CA THR A 36 -20.80 5.53 25.14
C THR A 36 -20.20 5.65 23.72
N PRO A 37 -19.14 6.44 23.52
CA PRO A 37 -18.55 6.59 22.20
C PRO A 37 -18.00 5.25 21.75
N THR A 38 -18.61 4.65 20.75
CA THR A 38 -18.10 3.42 20.16
C THR A 38 -16.75 3.73 19.51
N GLY A 39 -15.74 2.89 19.74
CA GLY A 39 -14.39 3.07 19.19
C GLY A 39 -14.32 3.01 17.66
N VAL A 40 -15.45 2.86 16.98
CA VAL A 40 -15.60 2.74 15.52
C VAL A 40 -15.03 3.96 14.81
N ALA A 41 -15.32 5.18 15.26
CA ALA A 41 -14.78 6.40 14.64
C ALA A 41 -13.24 6.44 14.70
N ARG A 42 -12.66 6.04 15.83
CA ARG A 42 -11.20 5.94 15.98
C ARG A 42 -10.61 4.84 15.09
N ARG A 43 -11.27 3.69 14.99
CA ARG A 43 -10.83 2.58 14.11
C ARG A 43 -10.86 3.00 12.64
N GLN A 44 -11.95 3.62 12.19
CA GLN A 44 -12.08 4.11 10.81
C GLN A 44 -11.02 5.17 10.48
N LEU A 45 -10.75 6.11 11.39
CA LEU A 45 -9.69 7.10 11.18
C LEU A 45 -8.32 6.43 11.04
N LYS A 46 -8.02 5.44 11.89
CA LYS A 46 -6.75 4.68 11.83
C LYS A 46 -6.61 3.90 10.52
N GLU A 47 -7.69 3.30 10.03
CA GLU A 47 -7.71 2.59 8.74
C GLU A 47 -7.49 3.54 7.57
N ARG A 48 -8.15 4.72 7.54
CA ARG A 48 -7.92 5.73 6.50
C ARG A 48 -6.48 6.25 6.49
N LEU A 49 -5.90 6.51 7.65
CA LEU A 49 -4.51 6.94 7.76
C LEU A 49 -3.54 5.88 7.25
N ARG A 50 -3.80 4.58 7.55
CA ARG A 50 -3.02 3.47 7.00
C ARG A 50 -3.13 3.39 5.48
N GLN A 51 -4.33 3.52 4.92
CA GLN A 51 -4.54 3.51 3.46
C GLN A 51 -3.84 4.69 2.78
N ALA A 52 -3.95 5.90 3.34
CA ALA A 52 -3.27 7.09 2.82
C ALA A 52 -1.73 7.00 2.93
N GLN A 53 -1.22 6.33 3.97
CA GLN A 53 0.20 6.03 4.07
C GLN A 53 0.63 5.00 3.03
N ALA A 54 -0.15 3.93 2.82
CA ALA A 54 0.14 2.93 1.79
C ALA A 54 0.14 3.53 0.37
N SER A 55 -0.81 4.42 0.07
CA SER A 55 -0.89 5.11 -1.23
C SER A 55 0.22 6.16 -1.42
N ARG A 56 0.74 6.75 -0.34
CA ARG A 56 1.89 7.67 -0.41
C ARG A 56 3.17 7.01 -0.90
N PHE A 57 3.28 5.70 -0.80
CA PHE A 57 4.44 4.92 -1.25
C PHE A 57 4.21 4.22 -2.58
N GLN A 58 3.13 4.56 -3.29
CA GLN A 58 2.84 4.05 -4.62
C GLN A 58 3.47 4.97 -5.66
N TYR A 59 4.78 4.85 -5.83
CA TYR A 59 5.57 5.66 -6.77
C TYR A 59 5.28 5.32 -8.24
N CYS A 60 4.87 4.08 -8.49
CA CYS A 60 4.59 3.56 -9.82
C CYS A 60 3.12 3.14 -9.97
N PRO A 61 2.54 3.29 -11.18
CA PRO A 61 1.25 2.71 -11.54
C PRO A 61 1.18 1.21 -11.23
N SER A 62 -0.04 0.70 -11.07
CA SER A 62 -0.27 -0.74 -10.91
C SER A 62 0.36 -1.55 -12.04
N GLY A 63 1.07 -2.61 -11.68
CA GLY A 63 1.78 -3.48 -12.62
C GLY A 63 3.22 -3.05 -12.94
N LEU A 64 3.63 -1.84 -12.54
CA LEU A 64 5.00 -1.36 -12.73
C LEU A 64 5.80 -1.40 -11.43
N THR A 65 7.11 -1.57 -11.58
CA THR A 65 8.07 -1.64 -10.49
C THR A 65 8.99 -0.43 -10.55
N GLY A 66 9.18 0.25 -9.41
CA GLY A 66 10.15 1.34 -9.31
C GLY A 66 11.57 0.79 -9.29
N CYS A 67 12.37 1.08 -10.31
CA CYS A 67 13.76 0.67 -10.44
C CYS A 67 14.68 1.88 -10.37
N ILE A 68 15.74 1.80 -9.57
CA ILE A 68 16.75 2.87 -9.45
C ILE A 68 17.49 3.02 -10.79
N ILE A 69 17.80 4.26 -11.18
CA ILE A 69 18.56 4.58 -12.39
C ILE A 69 19.89 5.25 -12.02
N GLY A 70 20.97 4.67 -12.51
CA GLY A 70 22.32 5.17 -12.31
C GLY A 70 22.78 5.05 -10.86
N SER A 71 23.74 5.91 -10.50
CA SER A 71 24.30 5.93 -9.14
C SER A 71 23.45 6.69 -8.13
N ASP A 72 22.47 7.49 -8.60
CA ASP A 72 21.62 8.28 -7.72
C ASP A 72 20.47 7.44 -7.19
N LYS A 73 20.44 7.22 -5.87
CA LYS A 73 19.41 6.42 -5.19
C LYS A 73 18.05 7.11 -5.15
N GLU A 74 17.98 8.40 -5.46
CA GLU A 74 16.72 9.14 -5.57
C GLU A 74 16.14 9.12 -6.99
N ALA A 75 16.95 8.79 -7.99
CA ALA A 75 16.51 8.65 -9.38
C ALA A 75 15.92 7.25 -9.62
N PHE A 76 14.71 7.20 -10.16
CA PHE A 76 14.04 5.94 -10.48
C PHE A 76 13.15 6.08 -11.72
N GLU A 77 12.86 4.94 -12.35
CA GLU A 77 11.83 4.79 -13.37
C GLU A 77 10.88 3.66 -13.00
N CYS A 78 9.69 3.70 -13.58
CA CYS A 78 8.69 2.66 -13.42
C CYS A 78 8.77 1.71 -14.62
N VAL A 79 9.20 0.47 -14.37
CA VAL A 79 9.47 -0.53 -15.41
C VAL A 79 8.56 -1.74 -15.23
N ASP A 80 8.11 -2.32 -16.34
CA ASP A 80 7.48 -3.64 -16.32
C ASP A 80 8.57 -4.72 -16.38
N THR A 81 9.01 -5.18 -15.22
CA THR A 81 10.07 -6.21 -15.11
C THR A 81 9.67 -7.57 -15.69
N GLN A 82 8.41 -7.75 -16.12
CA GLN A 82 7.95 -8.98 -16.76
C GLN A 82 8.18 -9.00 -18.27
N ALA A 83 8.40 -7.84 -18.88
CA ALA A 83 8.48 -7.68 -20.34
C ALA A 83 9.64 -6.77 -20.80
N ASP A 84 10.23 -6.00 -19.90
CA ASP A 84 11.35 -5.12 -20.22
C ASP A 84 12.65 -5.92 -20.45
N LEU A 85 13.37 -5.62 -21.51
CA LEU A 85 14.60 -6.31 -21.89
C LEU A 85 15.78 -6.00 -20.98
N GLU A 86 15.86 -4.78 -20.46
CA GLU A 86 17.00 -4.29 -19.67
C GLU A 86 16.79 -4.57 -18.19
N ALA A 87 15.54 -4.67 -17.74
CA ALA A 87 15.17 -4.97 -16.35
C ALA A 87 14.35 -6.28 -16.24
N CYS A 88 14.73 -7.31 -17.00
CA CYS A 88 13.97 -8.55 -17.03
C CYS A 88 14.09 -9.30 -15.70
N GLY A 89 12.96 -9.68 -15.12
CA GLY A 89 12.88 -10.41 -13.85
C GLY A 89 13.15 -9.55 -12.59
N GLY A 90 13.52 -8.28 -12.75
CA GLY A 90 13.79 -7.38 -11.64
C GLY A 90 14.57 -6.13 -12.03
N CYS A 91 14.87 -5.28 -11.06
CA CYS A 91 15.64 -4.06 -11.32
C CYS A 91 17.14 -4.35 -11.35
N MET A 92 17.86 -3.85 -12.37
CA MET A 92 19.32 -4.00 -12.49
C MET A 92 20.11 -3.32 -11.37
N GLN A 93 19.58 -2.24 -10.79
CA GLN A 93 20.27 -1.41 -9.81
C GLN A 93 19.53 -1.39 -8.46
N GLY A 94 18.53 -2.26 -8.31
CA GLY A 94 17.70 -2.38 -7.12
C GLY A 94 16.37 -1.64 -7.22
N LEU A 95 15.46 -2.02 -6.31
CA LEU A 95 14.13 -1.46 -6.15
C LEU A 95 14.20 -0.08 -5.50
N TYR A 96 13.38 0.84 -6.02
CA TYR A 96 13.14 2.14 -5.42
C TYR A 96 12.00 2.06 -4.39
N GLY A 97 12.20 2.64 -3.21
CA GLY A 97 11.15 2.79 -2.21
C GLY A 97 11.65 2.88 -0.75
N PRO A 98 10.80 3.33 0.18
CA PRO A 98 11.15 3.59 1.58
C PRO A 98 11.58 2.31 2.33
N THR A 99 11.06 1.16 1.92
CA THR A 99 11.32 -0.16 2.51
C THR A 99 12.54 -0.85 1.90
N TYR A 100 13.02 -0.38 0.75
CA TYR A 100 14.02 -1.07 -0.08
C TYR A 100 15.36 -0.33 -0.15
N ARG A 101 15.73 0.39 0.91
CA ARG A 101 16.98 1.19 0.97
C ARG A 101 18.27 0.39 0.71
N ASN A 102 18.21 -0.94 0.83
CA ASN A 102 19.26 -1.90 0.48
C ASN A 102 18.72 -3.01 -0.44
N SER A 103 18.03 -2.65 -1.52
CA SER A 103 17.64 -3.64 -2.52
C SER A 103 18.86 -4.18 -3.24
N THR A 104 18.95 -5.51 -3.35
CA THR A 104 19.90 -6.16 -4.26
C THR A 104 19.40 -6.01 -5.70
N ALA A 105 20.33 -5.90 -6.64
CA ALA A 105 20.05 -6.03 -8.07
C ALA A 105 19.58 -7.46 -8.37
N THR A 106 18.39 -7.60 -8.96
CA THR A 106 17.84 -8.91 -9.35
C THR A 106 17.48 -8.99 -10.83
N GLY A 107 17.53 -7.87 -11.54
CA GLY A 107 17.26 -7.80 -12.98
C GLY A 107 18.40 -8.34 -13.84
N VAL A 108 18.04 -8.81 -15.03
CA VAL A 108 18.96 -9.22 -16.08
C VAL A 108 18.70 -8.39 -17.33
N ASP A 109 19.76 -7.87 -17.93
CA ASP A 109 19.73 -7.27 -19.25
C ASP A 109 19.83 -8.40 -20.30
N CYS A 110 18.68 -8.72 -20.88
CA CYS A 110 18.56 -9.72 -21.93
C CYS A 110 19.16 -9.25 -23.27
N SER A 111 19.27 -7.94 -23.52
CA SER A 111 19.76 -7.41 -24.79
C SER A 111 21.27 -7.57 -24.94
N ALA A 112 21.99 -7.63 -23.81
CA ALA A 112 23.43 -7.84 -23.74
C ALA A 112 23.88 -9.32 -23.70
N LEU A 113 22.97 -10.28 -23.92
CA LEU A 113 23.33 -11.70 -23.89
C LEU A 113 24.36 -12.08 -24.96
N PRO A 114 25.35 -12.92 -24.61
CA PRO A 114 26.43 -13.29 -25.54
C PRO A 114 25.91 -14.13 -26.70
N ASN A 115 26.41 -13.84 -27.90
CA ASN A 115 26.16 -14.60 -29.13
C ASN A 115 24.71 -14.65 -29.63
N VAL A 116 23.79 -13.96 -28.95
CA VAL A 116 22.40 -13.77 -29.38
C VAL A 116 22.35 -12.76 -30.53
N ALA A 117 21.54 -13.03 -31.55
CA ALA A 117 21.36 -12.09 -32.67
C ALA A 117 20.60 -10.84 -32.22
N LEU A 118 20.77 -9.71 -32.91
CA LEU A 118 19.98 -8.51 -32.63
C LEU A 118 18.48 -8.84 -32.82
N GLY A 119 17.66 -8.55 -31.80
CA GLY A 119 16.23 -8.92 -31.78
C GLY A 119 15.96 -10.42 -31.60
N GLY A 120 17.00 -11.23 -31.35
CA GLY A 120 16.92 -12.68 -31.14
C GLY A 120 16.62 -13.08 -29.70
N VAL A 121 16.11 -12.18 -28.87
CA VAL A 121 15.76 -12.41 -27.47
C VAL A 121 14.60 -11.53 -27.07
N THR A 122 13.76 -12.04 -26.18
CA THR A 122 12.66 -11.30 -25.56
C THR A 122 12.67 -11.51 -24.05
N CYS A 123 12.06 -10.61 -23.28
CA CYS A 123 11.75 -10.84 -21.88
C CYS A 123 10.29 -11.28 -21.79
N THR A 124 10.04 -12.44 -21.19
CA THR A 124 8.69 -12.97 -21.04
C THR A 124 8.52 -13.55 -19.65
N ARG A 125 7.55 -13.01 -18.89
CA ARG A 125 7.30 -13.40 -17.50
C ARG A 125 8.55 -13.30 -16.62
N GLY A 126 9.35 -12.26 -16.88
CA GLY A 126 10.58 -11.98 -16.14
C GLY A 126 11.73 -12.96 -16.42
N GLN A 127 11.71 -13.63 -17.56
CA GLN A 127 12.79 -14.51 -18.01
C GLN A 127 13.23 -14.13 -19.42
N CYS A 128 14.55 -14.13 -19.67
CA CYS A 128 15.08 -13.96 -21.02
C CYS A 128 14.80 -15.23 -21.83
N GLU A 129 14.13 -15.09 -22.97
CA GLU A 129 13.81 -16.18 -23.89
C GLU A 129 14.51 -15.91 -25.23
N VAL A 130 15.51 -16.72 -25.55
CA VAL A 130 16.35 -16.59 -26.76
C VAL A 130 15.68 -17.32 -27.91
N SER A 131 15.54 -16.62 -29.03
CA SER A 131 14.90 -17.11 -30.26
C SER A 131 15.84 -17.18 -31.46
N ALA A 132 16.94 -16.41 -31.46
CA ALA A 132 17.90 -16.43 -32.56
C ALA A 132 19.34 -16.13 -32.12
N CYS A 133 20.28 -16.90 -32.67
CA CYS A 133 21.72 -16.75 -32.43
C CYS A 133 22.43 -16.08 -33.61
N LYS A 134 23.58 -15.46 -33.34
CA LYS A 134 24.48 -14.94 -34.38
C LYS A 134 24.98 -16.08 -35.27
N TYR A 135 25.42 -15.72 -36.48
CA TYR A 135 26.02 -16.69 -37.40
C TYR A 135 27.18 -17.44 -36.75
N GLY A 136 27.23 -18.76 -36.93
CA GLY A 136 28.22 -19.64 -36.30
C GLY A 136 27.81 -20.17 -34.92
N TYR A 137 26.63 -19.82 -34.41
CA TYR A 137 26.09 -20.31 -33.14
C TYR A 137 24.72 -20.98 -33.34
N ALA A 138 24.45 -22.00 -32.54
CA ALA A 138 23.18 -22.72 -32.48
C ALA A 138 22.53 -22.50 -31.10
N LEU A 139 21.20 -22.45 -31.08
CA LEU A 139 20.42 -22.35 -29.85
C LEU A 139 20.31 -23.72 -29.19
N VAL A 140 20.79 -23.84 -27.96
CA VAL A 140 20.71 -25.04 -27.13
C VAL A 140 20.36 -24.60 -25.70
N ASP A 141 19.28 -25.14 -25.13
CA ASP A 141 18.84 -24.83 -23.76
C ASP A 141 18.76 -23.33 -23.43
N ASN A 142 18.21 -22.55 -24.36
CA ASN A 142 18.07 -21.08 -24.25
C ASN A 142 19.41 -20.30 -24.25
N GLU A 143 20.50 -20.95 -24.69
CA GLU A 143 21.83 -20.36 -24.81
C GLU A 143 22.38 -20.54 -26.24
N CYS A 144 23.12 -19.54 -26.72
CA CYS A 144 23.76 -19.59 -28.03
C CYS A 144 25.17 -20.18 -27.93
N VAL A 145 25.31 -21.44 -28.32
CA VAL A 145 26.58 -22.20 -28.27
C VAL A 145 27.21 -22.30 -29.66
N ARG A 146 28.55 -22.30 -29.72
CA ARG A 146 29.27 -22.31 -31.00
C ARG A 146 29.05 -23.64 -31.73
N MET A 147 28.68 -23.57 -33.01
CA MET A 147 28.62 -24.74 -33.87
C MET A 147 30.06 -25.21 -34.14
N LEU A 148 30.38 -26.45 -33.78
CA LEU A 148 31.66 -27.10 -34.09
C LEU A 148 31.69 -27.58 -35.54
#